data_AF-A0AAP4BNZ1-F1
#
_entry.id   AF-A0AAP4BNZ1-F1
#
_cell.length_a   1.000
_cell.length_b   1.000
_cell.length_c   1.000
_cell.angle_alpha   90.00
_cell.angle_beta   90.00
_cell.angle_gamma   90.00
#
_symmetry.space_group_name_H-M   'P 1'
#
loop_
_entity.id
_entity.type
_entity.pdbx_description
1 polymer ?
#
loop_
_entity_poly.entity_id
_entity_poly.type
_entity_poly.pdbx_seq_one_letter_code
_entity_poly.pdbx_strand_id
1 'polypeptide(L)' 'MEPAPAPAPAEAPAPAPAPAPAEAPAPAEAPAPAPSAFYPNCAAARAAGAAPLYRGNPGYSTKLDRDGDGVACE' A
#
# COMPACT_ATOMS: atom_id res chain seq x y z
N MET A 1 -65.86 -26.72 40.40
CA MET A 1 -65.24 -25.44 40.00
C MET A 1 -63.80 -25.76 39.65
N GLU A 2 -63.55 -26.12 38.38
CA GLU A 2 -62.19 -26.41 37.91
C GLU A 2 -61.32 -25.14 38.00
N PRO A 3 -60.05 -25.23 38.43
CA PRO A 3 -59.15 -24.10 38.38
C PRO A 3 -58.81 -23.76 36.93
N ALA A 4 -58.96 -22.49 36.56
CA ALA A 4 -58.60 -21.98 35.25
C ALA A 4 -57.09 -22.15 34.99
N PRO A 5 -56.67 -22.42 33.72
CA PRO A 5 -55.26 -22.56 33.41
C PRO A 5 -54.53 -21.21 33.57
N ALA A 6 -53.34 -21.26 34.15
CA ALA A 6 -52.46 -20.10 34.27
C ALA A 6 -51.97 -19.64 32.87
N PRO A 7 -51.78 -18.33 32.64
CA PRO A 7 -51.26 -17.85 31.36
C PRO A 7 -49.80 -18.28 31.19
N ALA A 8 -49.47 -18.80 30.01
CA ALA A 8 -48.10 -19.11 29.62
C ALA A 8 -47.27 -17.82 29.51
N PRO A 9 -45.98 -17.81 29.91
CA PRO A 9 -45.12 -16.66 29.74
C PRO A 9 -44.89 -16.40 28.24
N ALA A 10 -45.23 -15.19 27.79
CA ALA A 10 -44.92 -14.75 26.44
C ALA A 10 -43.40 -14.65 26.27
N GLU A 11 -42.86 -15.40 25.31
CA GLU A 11 -41.45 -15.35 24.94
C GLU A 11 -41.09 -13.95 24.43
N ALA A 12 -40.05 -13.37 25.03
CA ALA A 12 -39.50 -12.09 24.59
C ALA A 12 -38.89 -12.21 23.18
N PRO A 13 -38.98 -11.17 22.34
CA PRO A 13 -38.42 -11.23 20.99
C PRO A 13 -36.89 -11.34 21.06
N ALA A 14 -36.33 -12.25 20.25
CA ALA A 14 -34.90 -12.44 20.11
C ALA A 14 -34.21 -11.16 19.56
N PRO A 15 -32.96 -10.86 19.97
CA PRO A 15 -32.23 -9.71 19.48
C PRO A 15 -31.93 -9.85 17.98
N ALA A 16 -32.05 -8.75 17.25
CA ALA A 16 -31.72 -8.68 15.83
C ALA A 16 -30.22 -8.92 15.59
N PRO A 17 -29.83 -9.50 14.44
CA PRO A 17 -28.43 -9.75 14.13
C PRO A 17 -27.67 -8.43 13.94
N ALA A 18 -26.43 -8.39 14.44
CA ALA A 18 -25.53 -7.24 14.28
C ALA A 18 -25.07 -7.09 12.81
N PRO A 19 -24.78 -5.86 12.35
CA PRO A 19 -24.29 -5.63 10.99
C PRO A 19 -22.90 -6.26 10.80
N ALA A 20 -22.68 -6.84 9.62
CA ALA A 20 -21.41 -7.46 9.25
C ALA A 20 -20.28 -6.42 9.09
N PRO A 21 -19.01 -6.77 9.38
CA PRO A 21 -17.88 -5.87 9.19
C PRO A 21 -17.70 -5.48 7.72
N ALA A 22 -17.52 -4.20 7.45
CA ALA A 22 -17.16 -3.70 6.12
C ALA A 22 -15.74 -4.15 5.75
N GLU A 23 -15.57 -4.64 4.53
CA GLU A 23 -14.27 -5.08 3.99
C GLU A 23 -13.29 -3.90 3.90
N ALA A 24 -12.08 -4.11 4.40
CA ALA A 24 -11.02 -3.11 4.34
C ALA A 24 -10.53 -2.93 2.88
N PRO A 25 -10.17 -1.70 2.47
CA PRO A 25 -9.65 -1.46 1.12
C PRO A 25 -8.36 -2.26 0.88
N ALA A 26 -8.27 -2.89 -0.28
CA ALA A 26 -7.10 -3.66 -0.69
C ALA A 26 -5.84 -2.78 -0.79
N PRO A 27 -4.64 -3.33 -0.52
CA PRO A 27 -3.39 -2.60 -0.69
C PRO A 27 -3.24 -2.11 -2.13
N ALA A 28 -2.89 -0.83 -2.31
CA ALA A 28 -2.57 -0.29 -3.63
C ALA A 28 -1.32 -0.98 -4.20
N GLU A 29 -1.39 -1.40 -5.46
CA GLU A 29 -0.27 -2.01 -6.17
C GLU A 29 0.91 -1.04 -6.24
N ALA A 30 2.10 -1.53 -5.88
CA ALA A 30 3.33 -0.74 -5.95
C ALA A 30 3.65 -0.40 -7.42
N PRO A 31 4.18 0.80 -7.70
CA PRO A 31 4.53 1.20 -9.06
C PRO A 31 5.51 0.21 -9.67
N ALA A 32 5.23 -0.21 -10.91
CA ALA A 32 6.09 -1.12 -11.66
C ALA A 32 7.50 -0.51 -11.82
N PRO A 33 8.56 -1.34 -11.77
CA PRO A 33 9.92 -0.85 -11.95
C PRO A 33 10.04 -0.21 -13.34
N ALA A 34 10.37 1.08 -13.36
CA ALA A 34 10.62 1.81 -14.59
C ALA A 34 11.83 1.18 -15.32
N PRO A 35 11.84 1.19 -16.67
CA PRO A 35 12.96 0.66 -17.44
C PRO A 35 14.26 1.31 -16.99
N SER A 36 15.30 0.51 -16.81
CA SER A 36 16.63 0.96 -16.38
C SER A 36 17.21 1.92 -17.42
N ALA A 37 16.99 3.22 -17.22
CA ALA A 37 17.53 4.27 -18.06
C ALA A 37 19.05 4.36 -17.85
N PHE A 38 19.84 3.59 -18.60
CA PHE A 38 21.29 3.64 -18.47
C PHE A 38 21.84 4.99 -18.96
N TYR A 39 22.33 5.80 -18.02
CA TYR A 39 23.04 7.03 -18.36
C TYR A 39 24.53 6.72 -18.57
N PRO A 40 25.14 7.12 -19.70
CA PRO A 40 26.56 6.89 -19.93
C PRO A 40 27.44 7.78 -19.04
N ASN A 41 26.90 8.91 -18.56
CA ASN A 41 27.59 9.85 -17.69
C ASN A 41 26.60 10.76 -16.96
N CYS A 42 27.12 11.50 -15.98
CA CYS A 42 26.32 12.42 -15.18
C CYS A 42 25.76 13.63 -15.93
N ALA A 43 26.38 14.04 -17.04
CA ALA A 43 25.82 15.09 -17.88
C ALA A 43 24.54 14.64 -18.58
N ALA A 44 24.47 13.38 -19.03
CA ALA A 44 23.27 12.79 -19.62
C ALA A 44 22.15 12.64 -18.57
N ALA A 45 22.50 12.22 -17.35
CA ALA A 45 21.55 12.13 -16.23
C ALA A 45 20.97 13.51 -15.86
N ARG A 46 21.81 14.54 -15.77
CA ARG A 46 21.37 15.93 -15.54
C ARG A 46 20.55 16.49 -16.70
N ALA A 47 20.96 16.25 -17.94
CA ALA A 47 20.22 16.71 -19.12
C ALA A 47 18.83 16.06 -19.22
N ALA A 48 18.70 14.82 -18.77
CA ALA A 48 17.41 14.13 -18.68
C ALA A 48 16.58 14.53 -17.44
N GLY A 49 17.11 15.37 -16.55
CA GLY A 49 16.44 15.75 -15.29
C GLY A 49 16.33 14.59 -14.28
N ALA A 50 17.15 13.55 -14.44
CA ALA A 50 17.15 12.38 -13.56
C ALA A 50 18.15 12.48 -12.41
N ALA A 51 19.08 13.44 -12.46
CA ALA A 51 20.01 13.73 -11.37
C ALA A 51 19.41 14.70 -10.34
N PRO A 52 19.68 14.53 -9.04
CA PRO A 52 20.49 13.48 -8.42
C PRO A 52 19.84 12.08 -8.50
N LEU A 53 20.63 11.10 -8.95
CA LEU A 53 20.16 9.72 -9.12
C LEU A 53 20.37 8.97 -7.81
N TYR A 54 19.30 8.62 -7.12
CA TYR A 54 19.38 7.86 -5.87
C TYR A 54 19.44 6.35 -6.11
N ARG A 55 20.04 5.60 -5.17
CA ARG A 55 19.97 4.14 -5.11
C ARG A 55 18.52 3.67 -5.23
N GLY A 56 18.25 2.87 -6.26
CA GLY A 56 16.90 2.36 -6.56
C GLY A 56 16.16 3.13 -7.66
N ASN A 57 16.64 4.31 -8.08
CA ASN A 57 16.10 4.96 -9.27
C ASN A 57 16.50 4.21 -10.55
N PRO A 58 15.61 4.18 -11.56
CA PRO A 58 15.95 3.70 -12.88
C PRO A 58 17.12 4.52 -13.44
N GLY A 59 18.25 3.86 -13.66
CA GLY A 59 19.46 4.50 -14.19
C GLY A 59 20.54 4.84 -13.18
N TYR A 60 20.30 4.61 -11.90
CA TYR A 60 21.38 4.62 -10.91
C TYR A 60 22.38 3.51 -11.21
N SER A 61 23.67 3.86 -11.17
CA SER A 61 24.76 2.88 -11.22
C SER A 61 25.89 3.33 -10.30
N THR A 62 26.50 2.37 -9.61
CA THR A 62 27.70 2.59 -8.79
C THR A 62 28.91 3.08 -9.60
N LYS A 63 28.83 3.07 -10.93
CA LYS A 63 29.85 3.70 -11.80
C LYS A 63 29.65 5.21 -11.96
N LEU A 64 28.42 5.72 -11.78
CA LEU A 64 28.11 7.15 -11.83
C LEU A 64 28.26 7.81 -10.45
N ASP A 65 27.99 7.05 -9.39
CA ASP A 65 28.30 7.41 -8.02
C ASP A 65 29.82 7.31 -7.78
N ARG A 66 30.48 8.46 -7.64
CA ARG A 66 31.95 8.56 -7.53
C ARG A 66 32.44 8.16 -6.14
N ASP A 67 31.62 8.38 -5.12
CA ASP A 67 31.98 8.30 -3.70
C ASP A 67 31.28 7.16 -2.95
N GLY A 68 30.25 6.55 -3.53
CA GLY A 68 29.59 5.35 -3.03
C GLY A 68 28.48 5.61 -2.00
N ASP A 69 28.06 6.86 -1.82
CA ASP A 69 27.10 7.26 -0.80
C ASP A 69 25.66 6.85 -1.17
N GLY A 70 25.41 6.51 -2.43
CA GLY A 70 24.10 6.13 -2.93
C GLY A 70 23.36 7.23 -3.67
N VAL A 71 24.02 8.36 -3.89
CA VAL A 71 23.59 9.42 -4.79
C VAL A 71 24.60 9.40 -5.95
N ALA A 72 24.09 9.44 -7.17
CA ALA A 72 24.89 9.55 -8.36
C ALA A 72 24.67 10.93 -8.96
N CYS A 73 25.76 11.52 -9.42
CA CYS A 73 25.79 12.79 -10.15
C CYS A 73 25.50 14.03 -9.30
N GLU A 74 26.01 14.03 -8.07
CA GLU A 74 26.35 15.23 -7.28
C GLU A 74 27.02 16.35 -8.10
#